data_AF-A0A8T3Q036-F1
#
_entry.id   AF-A0A8T3Q036-F1
#
_cell.length_a   1.000
_cell.length_b   1.000
_cell.length_c   1.000
_cell.angle_alpha   90.00
_cell.angle_beta   90.00
_cell.angle_gamma   90.00
#
_symmetry.space_group_name_H-M   'P 1'
#
loop_
_entity.id
_entity.type
_entity.pdbx_description
1 polymer ?
#
loop_
_entity_poly.entity_id
_entity_poly.type
_entity_poly.pdbx_seq_one_letter_code
_entity_poly.pdbx_strand_id
1 'polypeptide(L)' 'MATLELRVRDWTYRAARRRMVRAGGVELAHHTGRARLDERGNRIVDCSCGWTGNGLGWSGHLDHIVHRALDAKPGA' A
#
# COMPACT_ATOMS: atom_id res chain seq x y z
N MET A 1 28.40 -23.29 1.44
CA MET A 1 27.01 -23.57 1.01
C MET A 1 26.06 -22.41 1.33
N ALA A 2 26.36 -21.17 0.88
CA ALA A 2 25.51 -19.99 1.14
C ALA A 2 24.79 -19.47 -0.12
N THR A 3 25.18 -19.94 -1.30
CA THR A 3 24.78 -19.36 -2.59
C THR A 3 23.39 -19.78 -3.05
N LEU A 4 22.92 -20.97 -2.66
CA LEU A 4 21.62 -21.48 -3.09
C LEU A 4 20.47 -20.81 -2.30
N GLU A 5 20.61 -20.68 -0.98
CA GLU A 5 19.61 -20.02 -0.13
C GLU A 5 19.47 -18.53 -0.46
N LEU A 6 20.58 -17.83 -0.71
CA LEU A 6 20.56 -16.42 -1.14
C LEU A 6 19.85 -16.26 -2.50
N ARG A 7 20.12 -17.13 -3.48
CA ARG A 7 19.45 -17.07 -4.79
C ARG A 7 17.95 -17.37 -4.71
N VAL A 8 17.54 -18.33 -3.87
CA VAL A 8 16.12 -18.64 -3.65
C VAL A 8 15.43 -17.45 -2.97
N ARG A 9 16.05 -16.84 -1.95
CA ARG A 9 15.53 -15.64 -1.28
C ARG A 9 15.46 -14.42 -2.20
N ASP A 10 16.42 -14.22 -3.09
CA ASP A 10 16.38 -13.14 -4.08
C ASP A 10 15.22 -13.32 -5.06
N TRP A 11 14.95 -14.56 -5.48
CA TRP A 11 13.82 -14.84 -6.37
C TRP A 11 12.48 -14.62 -5.67
N THR A 12 12.36 -15.00 -4.39
CA THR A 12 11.14 -14.77 -3.61
C THR A 12 10.95 -13.29 -3.27
N TYR A 13 12.02 -12.55 -2.96
CA TYR A 13 11.96 -11.10 -2.78
C TYR A 13 11.53 -10.39 -4.07
N ARG A 14 12.13 -10.72 -5.22
CA ARG A 14 11.72 -10.18 -6.52
C ARG A 14 10.26 -10.53 -6.85
N ALA A 15 9.81 -11.74 -6.53
CA ALA A 15 8.42 -12.14 -6.72
C ALA A 15 7.45 -11.40 -5.77
N ALA A 16 7.82 -11.23 -4.50
CA ALA A 16 7.06 -10.45 -3.53
C ALA A 16 6.95 -8.98 -3.96
N ARG A 17 8.07 -8.36 -4.35
CA ARG A 17 8.11 -6.99 -4.88
C ARG A 17 7.22 -6.84 -6.11
N ARG A 18 7.26 -7.78 -7.06
CA ARG A 18 6.38 -7.75 -8.24
C ARG A 18 4.89 -7.82 -7.86
N ARG A 19 4.53 -8.64 -6.87
CA ARG A 19 3.14 -8.69 -6.36
C ARG A 19 2.74 -7.37 -5.72
N MET A 20 3.58 -6.80 -4.86
CA MET A 20 3.32 -5.52 -4.20
C MET A 20 3.15 -4.38 -5.22
N VAL A 21 4.04 -4.28 -6.21
CA VAL A 21 3.94 -3.24 -7.26
C VAL A 21 2.65 -3.38 -8.07
N ARG A 22 2.24 -4.62 -8.39
CA ARG A 22 0.97 -4.86 -9.08
C ARG A 22 -0.24 -4.50 -8.22
N ALA A 23 -0.27 -4.96 -6.97
CA ALA A 23 -1.35 -4.64 -6.03
C ALA A 23 -1.45 -3.11 -5.83
N GLY A 24 -0.32 -2.44 -5.58
CA GLY A 24 -0.28 -0.99 -5.46
C GLY A 24 -0.74 -0.27 -6.74
N GLY A 25 -0.30 -0.71 -7.92
CA GLY A 25 -0.71 -0.09 -9.18
C GLY A 25 -2.20 -0.20 -9.48
N VAL A 26 -2.83 -1.30 -9.08
CA VAL A 26 -4.28 -1.52 -9.27
C VAL A 26 -5.07 -0.76 -8.22
N GLU A 27 -4.75 -0.94 -6.94
CA GLU A 27 -5.59 -0.42 -5.86
C GLU A 27 -5.39 1.08 -5.63
N LEU A 28 -4.15 1.57 -5.58
CA LEU A 28 -3.85 2.94 -5.16
C LEU A 28 -4.42 4.00 -6.11
N ALA A 29 -4.71 3.64 -7.37
CA ALA A 29 -5.39 4.52 -8.32
C ALA A 29 -6.78 4.97 -7.83
N HIS A 30 -7.44 4.16 -6.98
CA HIS A 30 -8.74 4.46 -6.40
C HIS A 30 -8.66 5.20 -5.06
N HIS A 31 -7.44 5.43 -4.53
CA HIS A 31 -7.18 5.99 -3.21
C HIS A 31 -6.36 7.28 -3.29
N THR A 32 -6.85 8.24 -4.09
CA THR A 32 -6.26 9.57 -4.19
C THR A 32 -6.61 10.42 -2.97
N GLY A 33 -5.59 11.01 -2.33
CA GLY A 33 -5.75 11.88 -1.17
C GLY A 33 -5.73 13.35 -1.54
N ARG A 34 -6.71 14.13 -1.07
CA ARG A 34 -6.69 15.60 -1.09
C ARG A 34 -6.30 16.12 0.28
N ALA A 35 -5.23 16.90 0.35
CA ALA A 35 -4.83 17.55 1.59
C ALA A 35 -5.58 18.88 1.80
N ARG A 36 -6.00 19.14 3.04
CA ARG A 36 -6.55 20.43 3.49
C ARG A 36 -6.09 20.75 4.92
N LEU A 37 -6.31 21.98 5.35
CA LEU A 37 -6.15 22.39 6.73
C LEU A 37 -7.51 22.37 7.43
N ASP A 38 -7.53 21.99 8.71
CA ASP A 38 -8.70 22.20 9.57
C ASP A 38 -8.66 23.60 10.21
N GLU A 39 -9.68 23.92 11.02
CA GLU A 39 -9.81 25.21 11.72
C GLU A 39 -8.68 25.47 12.73
N ARG A 40 -7.94 24.43 13.12
CA ARG A 40 -6.81 24.49 14.06
C ARG A 40 -5.46 24.49 13.32
N GLY A 41 -5.46 24.55 11.99
CA GLY A 41 -4.26 24.51 11.17
C GLY A 41 -3.60 23.14 11.04
N ASN A 42 -4.28 22.05 11.42
CA ASN A 42 -3.77 20.70 11.24
C ASN A 42 -3.95 20.25 9.80
N ARG A 43 -2.96 19.52 9.28
CA ARG A 43 -3.05 18.89 7.96
C ARG A 43 -3.89 17.62 8.01
N ILE A 44 -5.02 17.67 7.32
CA ILE A 44 -5.94 16.54 7.12
C ILE A 44 -5.85 16.10 5.66
N VAL A 45 -6.01 14.79 5.44
CA VAL A 45 -6.09 14.16 4.13
C VAL A 45 -7.45 13.48 4.03
N ASP A 46 -8.19 13.83 2.98
CA ASP A 46 -9.43 13.16 2.60
C ASP A 46 -9.15 12.26 1.38
N CYS A 47 -9.35 10.96 1.53
CA CYS A 47 -9.16 9.96 0.49
C CYS A 47 -10.47 9.81 -0.32
N SER A 48 -10.35 9.59 -1.63
CA SER A 48 -11.49 9.37 -2.53
C SER A 48 -12.41 8.21 -2.13
N CYS A 49 -11.91 7.25 -1.34
CA CYS A 49 -12.71 6.14 -0.82
C CYS A 49 -13.51 6.48 0.46
N GLY A 50 -13.54 7.75 0.89
CA GLY A 50 -14.24 8.21 2.08
C GLY A 50 -13.46 8.11 3.39
N TRP A 51 -12.19 7.67 3.36
CA TRP A 51 -11.31 7.71 4.53
C TRP A 51 -10.80 9.13 4.78
N THR A 52 -10.76 9.57 6.04
CA THR A 52 -10.20 10.87 6.44
C THR A 52 -9.29 10.71 7.66
N GLY A 53 -8.18 11.44 7.68
CA GLY A 53 -7.27 11.49 8.83
C GLY A 53 -6.06 12.38 8.58
N ASN A 54 -5.04 12.29 9.43
CA ASN A 54 -3.79 13.03 9.20
C ASN A 54 -2.89 12.31 8.17
N GLY A 55 -1.76 12.93 7.82
CA GLY A 55 -0.83 12.37 6.82
C GLY A 55 -0.25 11.00 7.20
N LEU A 56 0.06 10.76 8.48
CA LEU A 56 0.54 9.45 8.94
C LEU A 56 -0.55 8.39 8.86
N GLY A 57 -1.77 8.72 9.29
CA GLY A 57 -2.94 7.87 9.13
C GLY A 57 -3.17 7.51 7.67
N TRP A 58 -2.96 8.45 6.74
CA TRP A 58 -3.14 8.19 5.32
C TRP A 58 -2.12 7.18 4.80
N SER A 59 -0.85 7.27 5.21
CA SER A 59 0.15 6.26 4.85
C SER A 59 -0.21 4.86 5.36
N GLY A 60 -0.68 4.73 6.60
CA GLY A 60 -1.15 3.45 7.15
C GLY A 60 -2.40 2.92 6.44
N HIS A 61 -3.30 3.82 6.03
CA HIS A 61 -4.46 3.45 5.22
C HIS A 61 -4.06 2.88 3.85
N LEU A 62 -3.13 3.53 3.13
CA LEU A 62 -2.62 3.03 1.84
C LEU A 62 -1.89 1.70 2.00
N ASP A 63 -1.11 1.54 3.06
CA ASP A 63 -0.42 0.29 3.36
C ASP A 63 -1.40 -0.87 3.60
N HIS A 64 -2.45 -0.62 4.39
CA HIS A 64 -3.52 -1.60 4.62
C HIS A 64 -4.22 -2.03 3.32
N ILE A 65 -4.48 -1.10 2.40
CA ILE A 65 -5.09 -1.40 1.10
C ILE A 65 -4.21 -2.35 0.29
N VAL A 66 -2.91 -2.03 0.17
CA VAL A 66 -1.96 -2.87 -0.57
C VAL A 66 -1.83 -4.24 0.08
N HIS A 67 -1.74 -4.31 1.40
CA HIS A 67 -1.70 -5.58 2.14
C HIS A 67 -2.96 -6.42 1.92
N ARG A 68 -4.15 -5.82 2.02
CA ARG A 68 -5.41 -6.52 1.78
C ARG A 68 -5.47 -7.12 0.36
N ALA A 69 -4.98 -6.40 -0.65
CA ALA A 69 -4.93 -6.90 -2.02
C ALA A 69 -3.88 -7.99 -2.23
N LEU A 70 -2.82 -8.03 -1.43
CA LEU A 70 -1.86 -9.14 -1.42
C LEU A 70 -2.45 -10.41 -0.77
N ASP A 71 -3.31 -10.24 0.23
CA ASP A 71 -3.97 -11.33 0.96
C ASP A 71 -5.22 -11.86 0.23
N ALA A 72 -5.83 -11.05 -0.64
CA ALA A 72 -6.90 -11.48 -1.53
C ALA A 72 -6.37 -12.57 -2.49
N LYS A 73 -6.65 -13.84 -2.20
CA LYS A 73 -6.29 -14.95 -3.07
C LYS A 73 -6.85 -14.71 -4.49
N PRO A 74 -6.04 -14.85 -5.55
CA PRO A 74 -6.57 -14.87 -6.90
C PRO A 74 -7.34 -16.18 -7.12
N GLY A 75 -8.67 -16.10 -7.22
CA GLY A 75 -9.56 -17.17 -7.68
C GLY A 75 -10.05 -18.14 -6.60
N ALA A 76 -11.31 -17.94 -6.18
CA ALA A 76 -12.28 -19.03 -6.15
C ALA A 76 -12.93 -19.13 -7.53
#